data_AF-A0A9W8RNR0-F1
#
_entry.id   AF-A0A9W8RNR0-F1
#
_cell.length_a   1.000
_cell.length_b   1.000
_cell.length_c   1.000
_cell.angle_alpha   90.00
_cell.angle_beta   90.00
_cell.angle_gamma   90.00
#
_symmetry.space_group_name_H-M   'P 1'
#
loop_
_entity.id
_entity.type
_entity.pdbx_description
1 polymer ?
#
loop_
_entity_poly.entity_id
_entity_poly.type
_entity_poly.pdbx_seq_one_letter_code
_entity_poly.pdbx_strand_id
1 'polypeptide(L)'
;MLQCWRGNPSKQIHTAHENHPILRIDPDTISFSTPSAIRAIYGHSTPCVKGFTSEHNVAEHSGLIGVAYKKKDAFKRRILSNALTTRNLK
;
A
#
# COMPACT_ATOMS: atom_id res chain seq x y z
N MET A 1 1.66 16.74 -0.37
CA MET A 1 2.97 17.20 0.17
C MET A 1 2.89 18.33 1.22
N LEU A 2 1.88 19.21 1.21
CA LEU A 2 1.75 20.33 2.19
C LEU A 2 1.46 19.91 3.65
N GLN A 3 0.83 18.76 3.90
CA GLN A 3 0.48 18.33 5.26
C GLN A 3 1.63 17.67 6.04
N CYS A 4 2.67 17.16 5.38
CA CYS A 4 3.80 16.50 6.05
C CYS A 4 4.60 17.44 6.95
N TRP A 5 4.63 18.74 6.64
CA TRP A 5 5.41 19.74 7.38
C TRP A 5 4.77 20.18 8.71
N ARG A 6 3.47 19.90 8.94
CA ARG A 6 2.73 20.35 10.14
C ARG A 6 2.72 19.34 11.29
N GLY A 7 3.52 18.27 11.20
CA GLY A 7 3.85 17.38 12.32
C GLY A 7 2.94 16.17 12.54
N ASN A 8 1.71 16.10 11.99
CA ASN A 8 0.86 14.90 12.08
C ASN A 8 -0.20 14.78 10.95
N PRO A 9 0.20 14.46 9.70
CA PRO A 9 -0.72 14.33 8.57
C PRO A 9 -1.74 13.18 8.76
N SER A 10 -1.35 12.08 9.40
CA SER A 10 -2.24 10.94 9.64
C SER A 10 -3.45 11.28 10.49
N LYS A 11 -3.26 12.07 11.56
CA LYS A 11 -4.35 12.51 12.44
C LYS A 11 -5.33 13.42 11.69
N GLN A 12 -4.82 14.34 10.87
CA GLN A 12 -5.65 15.26 10.09
C GLN A 12 -6.49 14.52 9.04
N ILE A 13 -5.87 13.58 8.33
CA ILE A 13 -6.57 12.71 7.36
C ILE A 13 -7.63 11.86 8.07
N HIS A 14 -7.31 11.33 9.25
CA HIS A 14 -8.26 10.54 10.04
C HIS A 14 -9.48 11.37 10.45
N THR A 15 -9.29 12.56 11.03
CA THR A 15 -10.40 13.45 11.40
C THR A 15 -11.22 13.90 10.19
N ALA A 16 -10.57 14.17 9.05
CA ALA A 16 -11.31 14.48 7.83
C ALA A 16 -12.16 13.29 7.34
N HIS A 17 -11.68 12.06 7.57
CA HIS A 17 -12.40 10.83 7.23
C HIS A 17 -13.62 10.53 8.12
N GLU A 18 -13.74 11.18 9.29
CA GLU A 18 -14.95 11.12 10.11
C GLU A 18 -16.16 11.71 9.37
N ASN A 19 -15.93 12.73 8.53
CA ASN A 19 -16.99 13.42 7.79
C ASN A 19 -17.01 13.04 6.30
N HIS A 20 -15.88 12.63 5.73
CA HIS A 20 -15.73 12.38 4.30
C HIS A 20 -15.09 11.01 4.02
N PRO A 21 -15.82 10.05 3.42
CA PRO A 21 -15.30 8.70 3.20
C PRO A 21 -14.16 8.65 2.17
N ILE A 22 -14.05 9.66 1.30
CA ILE A 22 -13.07 9.77 0.22
C ILE A 22 -12.44 11.15 0.28
N LEU A 23 -11.11 11.21 0.30
CA LEU A 23 -10.33 12.46 0.37
C LEU A 23 -9.31 12.51 -0.75
N ARG A 24 -9.17 13.65 -1.43
CA ARG A 24 -8.04 13.91 -2.34
C ARG A 24 -6.94 14.62 -1.56
N ILE A 25 -5.80 13.95 -1.36
CA ILE A 25 -4.71 14.46 -0.51
C ILE A 25 -3.62 15.15 -1.35
N ASP A 26 -3.42 14.68 -2.58
CA ASP A 26 -2.51 15.25 -3.57
C ASP A 26 -3.17 15.18 -4.95
N PRO A 27 -2.63 15.86 -5.99
CA PRO A 27 -3.23 15.86 -7.32
C PRO A 27 -3.60 14.46 -7.83
N ASP A 28 -2.74 13.48 -7.61
CA ASP A 28 -2.95 12.10 -8.07
C ASP A 28 -3.12 11.08 -6.93
N THR A 29 -3.34 11.56 -5.70
CA THR A 29 -3.47 10.70 -4.51
C THR A 29 -4.83 10.86 -3.87
N ILE A 30 -5.57 9.75 -3.81
CA ILE A 30 -6.88 9.64 -3.17
C ILE A 30 -6.76 8.69 -1.98
N SER A 31 -7.36 9.05 -0.85
CA SER A 31 -7.49 8.25 0.36
C SER A 31 -8.92 7.82 0.58
N PHE A 32 -9.09 6.60 1.08
CA PHE A 32 -10.37 5.97 1.36
C PHE A 32 -10.40 5.51 2.82
N SER A 33 -11.50 5.76 3.53
CA SER A 33 -11.68 5.27 4.92
C SER A 33 -12.48 3.98 5.04
N THR A 34 -13.12 3.53 3.97
CA THR A 34 -14.06 2.41 4.02
C THR A 34 -13.42 1.10 3.55
N PRO A 35 -13.65 -0.03 4.27
CA PRO A 35 -13.14 -1.35 3.85
C PRO A 35 -13.66 -1.81 2.48
N SER A 36 -14.82 -1.30 2.03
CA SER A 36 -15.37 -1.60 0.71
C SER A 36 -14.42 -1.17 -0.43
N ALA A 37 -13.58 -0.16 -0.22
CA ALA A 37 -12.60 0.30 -1.19
C ALA A 37 -11.41 -0.66 -1.37
N ILE A 38 -11.17 -1.59 -0.44
CA ILE A 38 -10.00 -2.51 -0.47
C ILE A 38 -9.94 -3.27 -1.80
N ARG A 39 -11.10 -3.75 -2.29
CA ARG A 39 -11.16 -4.51 -3.54
C ARG A 39 -10.77 -3.66 -4.75
N ALA A 40 -11.20 -2.40 -4.78
CA ALA A 40 -10.88 -1.46 -5.84
C ALA A 40 -9.40 -1.02 -5.79
N ILE A 41 -8.86 -0.79 -4.60
CA ILE A 41 -7.48 -0.32 -4.38
C ILE A 41 -6.46 -1.42 -4.70
N TYR A 42 -6.69 -2.64 -4.20
CA TYR A 42 -5.72 -3.74 -4.30
C TYR A 42 -6.07 -4.76 -5.39
N GLY A 43 -7.21 -4.61 -6.07
CA GLY A 43 -7.62 -5.47 -7.17
C GLY A 43 -7.88 -6.92 -6.78
N HIS A 44 -8.18 -7.22 -5.51
CA HIS A 44 -8.38 -8.60 -5.07
C HIS A 44 -9.56 -9.25 -5.80
N SER A 45 -9.33 -10.39 -6.45
CA SER A 45 -10.33 -11.09 -7.26
C SER A 45 -10.95 -10.22 -8.36
N THR A 46 -10.13 -9.35 -8.97
CA THR A 46 -10.46 -8.55 -10.16
C THR A 46 -9.36 -8.71 -11.21
N PRO A 47 -9.63 -8.47 -12.51
CA PRO A 47 -8.59 -8.47 -13.54
C PRO A 47 -7.61 -7.29 -13.41
N CYS A 48 -7.90 -6.31 -12.56
CA CYS A 48 -7.06 -5.15 -12.33
C CYS A 48 -5.72 -5.58 -11.73
N VAL A 49 -4.63 -5.22 -12.42
CA VAL A 49 -3.26 -5.39 -11.93
C VAL A 49 -2.86 -4.12 -11.19
N LYS A 50 -2.05 -4.27 -10.14
CA LYS A 50 -1.40 -3.15 -9.44
C LYS A 50 -0.72 -2.26 -10.48
N GLY A 51 -1.26 -1.07 -10.72
CA GLY A 51 -0.85 -0.19 -11.82
C GLY A 51 0.52 0.47 -11.63
N PHE A 52 0.97 1.16 -12.68
CA PHE A 52 2.27 1.86 -12.80
C PHE A 52 2.58 2.90 -11.72
N THR A 53 1.58 3.40 -10.98
CA THR A 53 1.78 4.34 -9.85
C THR A 53 2.58 3.70 -8.70
N SER A 54 2.53 2.37 -8.58
CA SER A 54 3.38 1.65 -7.62
C SER A 54 4.83 1.55 -8.08
N GLU A 55 5.13 1.68 -9.37
CA GLU A 55 6.50 1.62 -9.89
C GLU A 55 7.28 2.91 -9.62
N HIS A 56 6.60 4.06 -9.64
CA HIS A 56 7.19 5.38 -9.36
C HIS A 56 7.72 5.53 -7.92
N ASN A 57 7.26 4.69 -6.99
CA ASN A 57 7.69 4.71 -5.59
C ASN A 57 8.63 3.54 -5.23
N VAL A 58 9.02 2.71 -6.20
CA VAL A 58 10.01 1.66 -5.97
C VAL A 58 11.38 2.30 -6.08
N ALA A 59 12.02 2.53 -4.93
CA ALA A 59 13.45 2.82 -4.88
C ALA A 59 14.20 1.77 -5.72
N GLU A 60 15.32 2.16 -6.34
CA GLU A 60 16.14 1.30 -7.22
C GLU A 60 16.45 -0.08 -6.62
N HIS A 61 16.38 -0.21 -5.28
CA HIS A 61 16.44 -1.47 -4.56
C HIS A 61 15.11 -1.77 -3.87
N SER A 62 14.18 -2.41 -4.60
CA SER A 62 12.96 -2.95 -4.00
C SER A 62 13.29 -3.89 -2.83
N GLY A 63 12.92 -3.50 -1.61
CA GLY A 63 13.01 -4.36 -0.44
C GLY A 63 12.18 -5.65 -0.58
N LEU A 64 12.16 -6.48 0.46
CA LEU A 64 11.47 -7.78 0.44
C LEU A 64 9.96 -7.69 0.17
N ILE A 65 9.35 -6.53 0.46
CA ILE A 65 7.89 -6.28 0.44
C ILE A 65 7.46 -5.33 -0.69
N GLY A 66 8.40 -4.60 -1.29
CA GLY A 66 8.10 -3.52 -2.25
C GLY A 66 8.29 -3.91 -3.71
N VAL A 67 7.60 -4.92 -4.23
CA VAL A 67 7.82 -5.46 -5.58
C VAL A 67 6.68 -5.10 -6.54
N ALA A 68 7.02 -4.57 -7.72
CA ALA A 68 6.06 -4.27 -8.79
C ALA A 68 5.63 -5.51 -9.59
N TYR A 69 6.55 -6.46 -9.80
CA TYR A 69 6.33 -7.63 -10.66
C TYR A 69 5.88 -8.88 -9.88
N LYS A 70 4.73 -9.46 -10.25
CA LYS A 70 4.15 -10.66 -9.61
C LYS A 70 5.12 -11.83 -9.48
N LYS A 71 5.96 -12.12 -10.50
CA LYS A 71 6.94 -13.22 -10.45
C LYS A 71 8.01 -12.99 -9.37
N LYS A 72 8.52 -11.76 -9.28
CA LYS A 72 9.50 -11.37 -8.25
C LYS A 72 8.85 -11.42 -6.86
N ASP A 73 7.60 -10.99 -6.74
CA ASP A 73 6.83 -11.02 -5.50
C ASP A 73 6.63 -12.46 -4.98
N ALA A 74 6.22 -13.39 -5.86
CA ALA A 74 6.05 -14.80 -5.52
C ALA A 74 7.36 -15.45 -5.01
N PHE A 75 8.49 -15.13 -5.65
CA PHE A 75 9.80 -15.61 -5.23
C PHE A 75 10.19 -15.08 -3.84
N LYS A 76 10.07 -13.77 -3.61
CA LYS A 76 10.38 -13.15 -2.30
C LYS A 76 9.44 -13.67 -1.21
N ARG A 77 8.15 -13.82 -1.52
CA ARG A 77 7.15 -14.40 -0.59
C ARG A 77 7.52 -15.83 -0.20
N ARG A 78 7.99 -16.66 -1.13
CA ARG A 78 8.44 -18.03 -0.80
C ARG A 78 9.60 -18.04 0.20
N ILE A 79 10.58 -17.15 0.03
CA ILE A 79 11.72 -17.03 0.94
C ILE A 79 11.24 -16.58 2.33
N LEU A 80 10.41 -15.55 2.39
CA LEU A 80 9.85 -15.03 3.64
C LEU A 80 9.00 -16.08 4.37
N SER A 81 8.15 -16.80 3.64
CA SER A 81 7.33 -17.87 4.22
C SER A 81 8.17 -18.97 4.85
N ASN A 82 9.33 -19.32 4.27
CA ASN A 82 10.24 -20.29 4.86
C ASN A 82 10.93 -19.73 6.12
N ALA A 83 11.41 -18.48 6.06
CA ALA A 83 12.10 -17.82 7.17
C ALA A 83 11.18 -17.65 8.39
N LEU A 84 9.91 -17.29 8.18
CA LEU A 84 8.90 -17.05 9.22
C LEU A 84 8.03 -18.27 9.53
N THR A 85 8.53 -19.49 9.26
CA THR A 85 7.83 -20.71 9.70
C THR A 85 7.84 -20.82 11.21
N THR A 86 6.83 -21.46 11.78
CA THR A 86 6.72 -21.70 13.24
C THR A 86 7.93 -22.42 13.83
N ARG A 87 8.63 -23.25 13.04
CA ARG A 87 9.90 -23.88 13.46
C ARG A 87 11.03 -22.87 13.68
N ASN A 88 11.02 -21.76 12.95
CA ASN A 88 12.05 -20.72 12.99
C ASN A 88 11.68 -19.54 13.90
N LEU A 89 10.42 -19.45 14.31
CA LEU A 89 9.95 -18.50 15.32
C LEU A 89 10.28 -19.09 16.70
N LYS A 90 11.42 -18.68 17.26
CA LYS A 90 11.76 -18.93 18.66
C LYS A 90 11.04 -17.95 19.57
#